data_AF-A0A5C1QGX9-F1
#
_entry.id   AF-A0A5C1QGX9-F1
#
_cell.length_a   1.000
_cell.length_b   1.000
_cell.length_c   1.000
_cell.angle_alpha   90.00
_cell.angle_beta   90.00
_cell.angle_gamma   90.00
#
_symmetry.space_group_name_H-M   'P 1'
#
loop_
_entity.id
_entity.type
_entity.pdbx_description
1 polymer ?
#
loop_
_entity_poly.entity_id
_entity_poly.type
_entity_poly.pdbx_seq_one_letter_code
_entity_poly.pdbx_strand_id
1 'polypeptide(L)' 'MDKKVYTPQIHVDSAFLLRRVAWAAEKPMTYTLDECIRGLVNQVDRQKLCGACRDHRCLECPVSQYYGKSGLDSILR' A
#
# COMPACT_ATOMS: atom_id res chain seq x y z
N MET A 1 -9.97 19.08 -6.25
CA MET A 1 -8.92 19.15 -7.31
C MET A 1 -8.31 17.77 -7.39
N ASP A 2 -8.74 16.98 -8.38
CA ASP A 2 -8.31 15.58 -8.52
C ASP A 2 -6.83 15.54 -8.86
N LYS A 3 -6.01 15.19 -7.87
CA LYS A 3 -4.57 15.06 -8.03
C LYS A 3 -4.33 13.89 -8.98
N LYS A 4 -3.97 14.18 -10.23
CA LYS A 4 -3.59 13.15 -11.20
C LYS A 4 -2.34 12.44 -10.68
N VAL A 5 -2.52 11.26 -10.13
CA VAL A 5 -1.42 10.38 -9.76
C VAL A 5 -1.03 9.61 -11.01
N TYR A 6 0.26 9.57 -11.34
CA TYR A 6 0.79 8.70 -12.40
C TYR A 6 0.26 7.27 -12.14
N THR A 7 -0.49 6.72 -13.10
CA THR A 7 -0.93 5.33 -13.04
C THR A 7 0.21 4.48 -13.58
N PRO A 8 0.90 3.69 -12.74
CA PRO A 8 1.95 2.82 -13.23
C PRO A 8 1.35 1.81 -14.22
N GLN A 9 1.98 1.67 -15.37
CA GLN A 9 1.72 0.53 -16.26
C GLN A 9 2.19 -0.74 -15.56
N ILE A 10 1.31 -1.72 -15.41
CA ILE A 10 1.63 -3.01 -14.80
C ILE A 10 1.77 -4.09 -15.87
N HIS A 11 2.58 -5.10 -15.59
CA HIS A 11 2.76 -6.25 -16.48
C HIS A 11 1.42 -7.00 -16.67
N VAL A 12 1.23 -7.61 -17.84
CA VAL A 12 -0.01 -8.33 -18.19
C VAL A 12 -0.33 -9.46 -17.21
N ASP A 13 0.69 -10.21 -16.78
CA ASP A 13 0.52 -11.29 -15.80
C ASP A 13 0.10 -10.75 -14.43
N SER A 14 0.69 -9.64 -13.99
CA SER A 14 0.31 -8.99 -12.74
C SER A 14 -1.13 -8.47 -12.79
N ALA A 15 -1.57 -7.94 -13.94
CA ALA A 15 -2.95 -7.53 -14.15
C ALA A 15 -3.92 -8.73 -14.10
N PHE A 16 -3.53 -9.88 -14.65
CA PHE A 16 -4.30 -11.11 -14.56
C PHE A 16 -4.47 -11.57 -13.10
N LEU A 17 -3.38 -11.58 -12.32
CA LEU A 17 -3.44 -11.92 -10.90
C LEU A 17 -4.33 -10.96 -10.10
N LEU A 18 -4.14 -9.65 -10.29
CA LEU A 18 -4.95 -8.62 -9.64
C LEU A 18 -6.44 -8.79 -9.93
N ARG A 19 -6.80 -9.10 -11.18
CA ARG A 19 -8.19 -9.34 -11.58
C ARG A 19 -8.81 -10.52 -10.84
N ARG A 20 -8.07 -11.62 -10.68
CA ARG A 20 -8.55 -12.79 -9.94
C ARG A 20 -8.78 -12.48 -8.46
N VAL A 21 -7.87 -11.73 -7.84
CA VAL A 21 -8.04 -11.28 -6.45
C VAL A 21 -9.24 -10.34 -6.33
N ALA A 22 -9.41 -9.42 -7.27
CA ALA A 22 -10.51 -8.46 -7.28
C ALA A 22 -11.87 -9.16 -7.39
N TRP A 23 -11.99 -10.18 -8.24
CA TRP A 23 -13.19 -11.01 -8.32
C TRP A 23 -13.46 -11.78 -7.03
N ALA A 24 -12.44 -12.40 -6.44
CA ALA A 24 -12.59 -13.12 -5.17
C ALA A 24 -13.00 -12.19 -4.01
N ALA A 25 -12.58 -10.92 -4.07
CA ALA A 25 -12.94 -9.90 -3.09
C ALA A 25 -14.24 -9.14 -3.41
N GLU A 26 -14.91 -9.46 -4.53
CA GLU A 26 -16.10 -8.75 -5.04
C GLU A 26 -15.90 -7.22 -5.14
N LYS A 27 -14.71 -6.78 -5.56
CA LYS A 27 -14.34 -5.36 -5.64
C LYS A 27 -13.77 -5.01 -7.01
N PRO A 28 -13.84 -3.74 -7.45
CA PRO A 28 -13.12 -3.30 -8.65
C PRO A 28 -11.59 -3.44 -8.47
N MET A 29 -10.87 -3.68 -9.58
CA MET A 29 -9.41 -3.88 -9.56
C MET A 29 -8.65 -2.69 -8.96
N THR A 30 -9.14 -1.46 -9.16
CA THR A 30 -8.49 -0.25 -8.62
C THR A 30 -8.51 -0.22 -7.11
N TYR A 31 -9.65 -0.49 -6.48
CA TYR A 31 -9.76 -0.62 -5.02
C TYR A 31 -8.93 -1.79 -4.50
N THR A 32 -8.98 -2.93 -5.20
CA THR A 32 -8.20 -4.11 -4.82
C THR A 32 -6.70 -3.83 -4.86
N LEU A 33 -6.22 -3.11 -5.89
CA LEU A 33 -4.82 -2.74 -6.02
C LEU A 33 -4.37 -1.80 -4.90
N ASP A 34 -5.18 -0.81 -4.55
CA ASP A 34 -4.89 0.09 -3.43
C ASP A 34 -4.75 -0.70 -2.12
N GLU A 35 -5.69 -1.60 -1.82
CA GLU A 35 -5.63 -2.48 -0.64
C GLU A 35 -4.41 -3.42 -0.67
N CYS A 36 -4.08 -4.00 -1.82
CA CYS A 36 -2.88 -4.84 -1.96
C CYS A 36 -1.60 -4.04 -1.68
N ILE A 37 -1.48 -2.81 -2.20
CA ILE A 37 -0.32 -1.95 -1.93
C ILE A 37 -0.23 -1.63 -0.44
N ARG A 38 -1.36 -1.29 0.21
CA ARG A 38 -1.39 -1.02 1.66
C ARG A 38 -1.02 -2.25 2.48
N GLY A 39 -1.54 -3.42 2.11
CA GLY A 39 -1.20 -4.70 2.73
C GLY A 39 0.29 -5.04 2.60
N LEU A 40 0.87 -4.84 1.41
CA LEU A 40 2.30 -5.04 1.18
C LEU A 40 3.15 -4.09 2.04
N VAL A 41 2.78 -2.81 2.13
CA VAL A 41 3.50 -1.83 2.97
C VAL A 41 3.53 -2.25 4.44
N ASN A 42 2.50 -2.92 4.95
CA ASN A 42 2.46 -3.44 6.32
C ASN A 42 3.38 -4.67 6.54
N GLN A 43 3.83 -5.33 5.47
CA GLN A 43 4.70 -6.52 5.54
C GLN A 43 6.18 -6.22 5.27
N VAL A 44 6.51 -5.02 4.79
CA VAL A 44 7.89 -4.62 4.48
C VAL A 44 8.56 -4.05 5.73
N ASP A 45 9.86 -4.28 5.91
CA ASP A 45 10.61 -3.63 6.99
C ASP A 45 10.61 -2.09 6.81
N ARG A 46 10.08 -1.38 7.81
CA ARG A 46 9.96 0.07 7.79
C ARG A 46 11.31 0.78 7.62
N GLN A 47 12.36 0.31 8.29
CA GLN A 47 13.66 0.98 8.23
C GLN A 47 14.25 0.88 6.82
N LYS A 48 14.15 -0.30 6.19
CA LYS A 48 14.54 -0.50 4.79
C LYS A 48 13.70 0.36 3.84
N LEU A 49 12.39 0.41 4.04
CA LEU A 49 11.47 1.20 3.20
C LEU A 49 11.78 2.70 3.30
N CYS A 50 11.91 3.23 4.52
CA CYS A 50 12.22 4.64 4.74
C CYS A 50 13.66 4.99 4.32
N GLY A 51 14.63 4.10 4.50
CA GLY A 51 16.02 4.31 4.09
C GLY A 51 16.19 4.41 2.57
N ALA A 52 15.33 3.74 1.79
CA ALA A 52 15.30 3.85 0.33
C ALA A 52 14.47 5.04 -0.20
N CYS A 53 13.76 5.77 0.67
CA CYS A 53 12.86 6.85 0.29
C CYS A 53 13.63 8.05 -0.26
N ARG A 54 13.23 8.54 -1.44
CA ARG A 54 13.82 9.73 -2.10
C ARG A 54 12.94 10.99 -2.03
N ASP A 55 11.78 10.88 -1.40
CA ASP A 55 10.78 11.95 -1.32
C ASP A 55 10.99 12.85 -0.08
N HIS A 56 11.72 12.36 0.94
CA HIS A 56 12.09 13.07 2.18
C HIS A 56 10.94 13.69 3.00
N ARG A 57 9.68 13.57 2.58
CA ARG A 57 8.46 14.01 3.29
C ARG A 57 7.99 12.97 4.32
N CYS A 58 8.91 12.46 5.14
CA CYS A 58 8.65 11.33 6.03
C CYS A 58 7.61 11.64 7.13
N LEU A 59 7.48 12.91 7.55
CA LEU A 59 6.51 13.33 8.56
C LEU A 59 5.06 13.23 8.06
N GLU A 60 4.84 13.37 6.75
CA GLU A 60 3.52 13.41 6.11
C GLU A 60 3.26 12.20 5.20
N CYS A 61 4.23 11.28 5.11
CA CYS A 61 4.16 10.11 4.25
C CYS A 61 3.15 9.08 4.80
N PRO A 62 2.30 8.45 3.98
CA PRO A 62 1.36 7.42 4.44
C PRO A 62 2.02 6.28 5.25
N VAL A 63 3.27 5.95 4.93
CA VAL A 63 4.07 4.95 5.68
C VAL A 63 4.21 5.33 7.16
N SER A 64 4.37 6.60 7.52
CA SER A 64 4.52 7.01 8.92
C SER A 64 3.26 6.72 9.75
N GLN A 65 2.09 6.68 9.10
CA GLN A 65 0.79 6.47 9.73
C GLN A 65 0.45 4.98 9.94
N TYR A 66 0.93 4.08 9.06
CA TYR A 66 0.63 2.65 9.14
C TYR A 66 1.27 1.96 10.36
N TYR A 67 2.48 2.37 10.75
CA TYR A 67 3.20 1.76 11.88
C TYR A 67 2.85 2.37 13.24
N GLY A 68 2.03 3.44 13.26
CA GLY A 68 1.51 4.02 14.50
C GLY A 68 0.35 3.24 15.12
N LYS A 69 -0.29 2.34 14.36
CA LYS A 69 -1.45 1.55 14.83
C LYS A 69 -1.06 0.18 15.39
N SER A 70 -0.01 -0.46 14.85
CA SER A 70 0.44 -1.78 15.33
C SER A 70 1.09 -1.76 16.71
N GLY A 71 1.50 -0.60 17.23
CA GLY A 71 2.09 -0.47 18.57
C GLY A 71 1.08 -0.26 19.71
N LEU A 72 -0.13 0.22 19.41
CA LEU A 72 -1.20 0.39 20.39
C LEU A 72 -2.06 -0.87 20.52
N ASP A 73 -2.27 -1.60 19.41
CA ASP A 73 -2.98 -2.88 19.43
C ASP A 73 -2.23 -3.98 20.19
N SER A 74 -0.91 -3.84 20.39
CA SER A 74 -0.09 -4.70 21.26
C SER A 74 -0.17 -4.36 22.75
N ILE A 75 -0.71 -3.19 23.11
CA ILE A 75 -0.88 -2.75 24.51
C ILE A 75 -2.32 -3.03 25.01
N LEU A 76 -3.29 -3.19 24.09
CA LEU A 76 -4.69 -3.45 24.42
C LEU A 76 -5.10 -4.94 24.30
N ARG A 77 -4.17 -5.88 24.56
CA ARG A 77 -4.51 -7.29 24.82
C ARG A 77 -4.29 -7.64 26.28
#